data_AF-A0AAV8Y5A6-F1
#
_entry.id   AF-A0AAV8Y5A6-F1
#
_cell.length_a   1.000
_cell.length_b   1.000
_cell.length_c   1.000
_cell.angle_alpha   90.00
_cell.angle_beta   90.00
_cell.angle_gamma   90.00
#
_symmetry.space_group_name_H-M   'P 1'
#
loop_
_entity.id
_entity.type
_entity.pdbx_description
1 polymer ?
#
loop_
_entity_poly.entity_id
_entity_poly.type
_entity_poly.pdbx_seq_one_letter_code
_entity_poly.pdbx_strand_id
1 'polypeptide(L)' 'MMVNLLYLEGPNKKSHYCWIKNISRLVGSQLTKHDGAIHICDGCLVFFREESGLQKHISKGDCQKICTMLPEPGNNFLQF' A
#
# COMPACT_ATOMS: atom_id res chain seq x y z
N MET A 1 9.49 3.58 9.38
CA MET A 1 9.14 2.20 8.97
C MET A 1 7.64 2.18 8.70
N MET A 2 7.22 1.98 7.44
CA MET A 2 5.80 1.80 7.11
C MET A 2 5.42 0.34 7.33
N VAL A 3 4.24 0.10 7.88
CA VAL A 3 3.68 -1.25 8.09
C VAL A 3 2.48 -1.40 7.16
N ASN A 4 2.58 -2.31 6.20
CA ASN A 4 1.48 -2.65 5.30
C ASN A 4 0.62 -3.76 5.93
N LEU A 5 -0.67 -3.51 6.14
CA LEU A 5 -1.61 -4.48 6.70
C LEU A 5 -2.66 -4.84 5.64
N LEU A 6 -2.91 -6.14 5.48
CA LEU A 6 -4.03 -6.67 4.72
C LEU A 6 -5.21 -6.87 5.66
N TYR A 7 -6.34 -6.26 5.36
CA TYR A 7 -7.60 -6.57 6.03
C TYR A 7 -8.28 -7.76 5.32
N LEU A 8 -8.57 -8.80 6.08
CA LEU A 8 -9.32 -9.97 5.62
C LEU A 8 -10.66 -9.99 6.35
N GLU A 9 -11.75 -9.79 5.60
CA GLU A 9 -13.10 -9.92 6.13
C GLU A 9 -13.50 -11.40 6.17
N GLY A 10 -13.83 -11.88 7.37
CA GLY A 10 -14.30 -13.24 7.59
C GLY A 10 -15.77 -13.28 8.00
N PRO A 11 -16.39 -14.47 7.98
CA PRO A 11 -17.79 -14.65 8.35
C PRO A 11 -18.05 -14.21 9.81
N ASN A 12 -19.26 -13.76 10.09
CA ASN A 12 -19.72 -13.35 11.42
C ASN A 12 -18.86 -12.25 12.08
N LYS A 13 -18.44 -11.25 11.30
CA LYS A 13 -17.61 -10.12 11.78
C LYS A 13 -16.26 -10.53 12.39
N LYS A 14 -15.77 -11.73 12.09
CA LYS A 14 -14.42 -12.16 12.47
C LYS A 14 -13.45 -11.77 11.37
N SER A 15 -12.95 -10.55 11.45
CA SER A 15 -11.91 -10.06 10.55
C SER A 15 -10.52 -10.17 11.16
N HIS A 16 -9.52 -10.23 10.29
CA HIS A 16 -8.11 -10.33 10.67
C HIS A 16 -7.28 -9.30 9.91
N TYR A 17 -6.28 -8.74 10.58
CA TYR A 17 -5.21 -8.02 9.92
C TYR A 17 -4.00 -8.94 9.77
N CYS A 18 -3.43 -8.97 8.57
CA CYS A 18 -2.21 -9.71 8.27
C CYS A 18 -1.10 -8.74 7.87
N TRP A 19 0.09 -8.93 8.41
CA TRP A 19 1.23 -8.11 8.02
C TRP A 19 1.76 -8.52 6.65
N ILE A 20 1.82 -7.57 5.72
CA ILE A 20 2.42 -7.75 4.40
C ILE A 20 3.84 -7.19 4.43
N LYS A 21 4.83 -8.07 4.30
CA LYS A 21 6.24 -7.69 4.20
C LYS A 21 6.65 -7.24 2.81
N ASN A 22 5.95 -7.71 1.78
CA ASN A 22 6.28 -7.44 0.38
C ASN A 22 4.99 -7.34 -0.44
N ILE A 23 4.51 -6.11 -0.63
CA ILE A 23 3.28 -5.84 -1.37
C ILE A 23 3.45 -6.16 -2.87
N SER A 24 4.60 -5.85 -3.45
CA SER A 24 4.93 -6.17 -4.84
C SER A 24 4.71 -7.63 -5.20
N ARG A 25 5.13 -8.56 -4.32
CA ARG A 25 4.92 -9.99 -4.51
C ARG A 25 3.46 -10.39 -4.35
N LEU A 26 2.74 -9.77 -3.42
CA LEU A 26 1.34 -10.09 -3.14
C LEU A 26 0.43 -9.73 -4.33
N VAL A 27 0.64 -8.56 -4.95
CA VAL A 27 -0.22 -8.03 -6.03
C VAL A 27 0.38 -8.18 -7.44
N GLY A 28 1.57 -8.75 -7.56
CA GLY A 28 2.31 -8.82 -8.82
C GLY A 28 1.53 -9.51 -9.94
N SER A 29 0.98 -10.69 -9.65
CA SER A 29 0.20 -11.47 -10.62
C SER A 29 -1.11 -10.79 -11.05
N GLN A 30 -1.63 -9.87 -10.25
CA GLN A 30 -2.85 -9.13 -10.53
C GLN A 30 -2.57 -7.90 -11.42
N LEU A 31 -1.37 -7.34 -11.31
CA LEU A 31 -0.96 -6.13 -12.03
C LEU A 31 -0.27 -6.42 -13.37
N THR A 32 0.40 -7.55 -13.50
CA THR A 32 1.17 -7.90 -14.70
C THR A 32 1.09 -9.41 -15.00
N LYS A 33 1.12 -9.74 -16.29
CA LYS A 33 1.24 -11.13 -16.78
C LYS A 33 2.71 -11.57 -16.95
N HIS A 34 3.65 -10.65 -16.73
CA HIS A 34 5.09 -10.93 -16.80
C HIS A 34 5.62 -11.38 -15.45
N ASP A 35 6.53 -12.36 -15.44
CA ASP A 35 7.18 -12.91 -14.23
C ASP A 35 8.28 -12.00 -13.65
N GLY A 36 8.33 -10.74 -14.06
CA GLY A 36 9.31 -9.76 -13.59
C GLY A 36 8.93 -9.16 -12.22
N ALA A 37 9.93 -8.72 -11.47
CA ALA A 37 9.71 -7.94 -10.27
C ALA A 37 8.97 -6.62 -10.60
N ILE A 38 8.11 -6.19 -9.68
CA ILE A 38 7.50 -4.87 -9.71
C ILE A 38 7.86 -4.11 -8.44
N HIS A 39 7.88 -2.79 -8.52
CA HIS A 39 8.22 -1.90 -7.42
C HIS A 39 7.05 -0.97 -7.16
N ILE A 40 6.50 -0.99 -5.96
CA ILE A 40 5.29 -0.23 -5.61
C ILE A 40 5.67 0.89 -4.65
N CYS A 41 5.14 2.09 -4.88
CA CYS A 41 5.25 3.17 -3.91
C CYS A 41 4.30 2.92 -2.73
N ASP A 42 4.82 2.83 -1.50
CA ASP A 42 3.98 2.67 -0.30
C ASP A 42 3.06 3.87 -0.04
N GLY A 43 3.35 5.05 -0.62
CA GLY A 43 2.58 6.27 -0.42
C GLY A 43 1.34 6.37 -1.31
N CYS A 44 1.45 6.01 -2.59
CA CYS A 44 0.39 6.21 -3.59
C CYS A 44 -0.02 4.93 -4.33
N LEU A 45 0.61 3.79 -4.03
CA LEU A 45 0.39 2.47 -4.62
C LEU A 45 0.63 2.36 -6.13
N VAL A 46 1.21 3.39 -6.77
CA VAL A 46 1.66 3.30 -8.17
C VAL A 46 2.80 2.28 -8.29
N PHE A 47 2.75 1.44 -9.32
CA PHE A 47 3.76 0.42 -9.58
C PHE A 47 4.67 0.78 -10.77
N PHE A 48 5.91 0.31 -10.69
CA PHE A 48 6.97 0.49 -11.68
C PHE A 48 7.60 -0.86 -12.01
N ARG A 49 8.05 -1.04 -13.25
CA ARG A 49 8.77 -2.26 -13.68
C ARG A 49 10.23 -2.26 -13.24
N GLU A 50 10.80 -1.08 -13.04
CA GLU A 50 12.18 -0.90 -12.60
C GLU A 50 12.22 -0.12 -11.30
N GLU A 51 13.14 -0.49 -10.42
CA GLU A 51 13.40 0.24 -9.18
C GLU A 51 13.78 1.70 -9.47
N SER A 52 14.50 1.95 -10.57
CA SER A 52 14.89 3.29 -11.01
C SER A 52 13.68 4.22 -11.21
N GLY A 53 12.54 3.68 -11.66
CA GLY A 53 11.29 4.40 -11.84
C GLY A 53 10.68 4.82 -10.50
N LEU A 54 10.65 3.89 -9.53
CA LEU A 54 10.19 4.18 -8.17
C LEU A 54 11.08 5.24 -7.49
N GLN A 55 12.40 5.15 -7.64
CA GLN A 55 13.31 6.13 -7.04
C GLN A 55 13.13 7.53 -7.63
N LYS A 56 12.92 7.64 -8.96
CA LYS A 56 12.61 8.91 -9.62
C LYS A 56 11.27 9.49 -9.14
N HIS A 57 10.27 8.64 -8.95
CA HIS A 57 8.97 9.04 -8.41
C HIS A 57 9.10 9.62 -6.99
N ILE A 58 9.81 8.89 -6.11
CA ILE A 58 10.04 9.34 -4.74
C ILE A 58 10.85 10.64 -4.71
N SER A 59 11.91 10.76 -5.53
CA SER A 59 12.81 11.92 -5.51
C SER A 59 12.20 13.18 -6.11
N LYS A 60 11.33 13.04 -7.12
CA LYS A 60 10.61 14.18 -7.72
C LYS A 60 9.51 14.72 -6.82
N GLY A 61 9.07 13.96 -5.81
CA GLY A 61 7.94 14.34 -4.97
C GLY A 61 6.61 14.38 -5.73
N ASP A 62 6.53 13.72 -6.90
CA ASP A 62 5.29 13.54 -7.66
C ASP A 62 4.38 12.45 -7.04
N CYS A 63 4.81 11.89 -5.92
CA CYS A 63 4.01 11.08 -5.02
C CYS A 63 2.90 11.92 -4.39
N GLN A 64 1.70 11.84 -4.99
CA GLN A 64 0.44 12.16 -4.30
C GLN A 64 0.20 11.09 -3.23
N LYS A 65 1.02 11.11 -2.16
CA LYS A 65 0.84 10.26 -0.99
C LYS A 65 -0.65 10.28 -0.66
N ILE A 66 -1.25 9.11 -0.43
CA ILE A 66 -2.60 9.03 0.13
C ILE A 66 -2.51 9.69 1.51
N CYS A 67 -2.72 11.01 1.52
CA CYS A 67 -2.81 11.80 2.73
C CYS A 67 -4.20 11.54 3.29
N THR A 68 -4.37 10.41 3.98
CA THR A 68 -5.45 10.31 4.94
C THR A 68 -5.23 11.43 5.95
N MET A 69 -6.16 12.39 5.99
CA MET A 69 -6.23 13.35 7.08
C MET A 69 -6.37 12.52 8.36
N LEU A 70 -5.31 12.49 9.17
CA LEU A 70 -5.40 11.83 10.46
C LEU A 70 -6.36 12.65 11.30
N PRO A 71 -7.29 12.00 12.02
CA PRO A 71 -8.12 12.72 12.98
C PRO A 71 -7.23 13.46 13.98
N GLU A 72 -7.69 14.64 14.42
CA GLU A 72 -6.99 15.38 15.46
C GLU A 72 -6.87 14.53 16.74
N PRO A 73 -5.78 14.69 17.51
CA PRO A 73 -5.65 14.00 18.79
C PRO A 73 -6.86 14.27 19.68
N GLY A 74 -7.65 13.23 19.96
CA GLY A 74 -8.90 13.32 20.73
C GLY A 74 -10.18 13.12 19.92
N ASN A 75 -10.10 13.11 18.58
CA ASN A 75 -11.23 12.85 17.68
C ASN A 75 -10.98 11.62 16.78
N ASN A 76 -10.39 10.57 17.34
CA ASN A 76 -9.88 9.40 16.61
C ASN A 76 -10.94 8.31 16.34
N PHE A 77 -12.22 8.67 16.30
CA PHE A 77 -13.32 7.74 16.07
C PHE A 77 -13.89 7.93 14.65
N LEU A 78 -13.87 6.87 13.85
CA LEU A 78 -14.62 6.76 12.60
C LEU A 78 -15.91 6.00 12.91
N GLN A 79 -17.05 6.65 12.71
CA GLN A 79 -18.39 6.03 12.80
C GLN A 79 -18.87 5.70 11.38
N PHE A 80 -19.39 4.49 11.20
CA PHE A 80 -19.98 3.98 9.97
C PHE A 80 -21.48 3.76 10.15
#